data_AF-A0A534Y540-F1
#
_entry.id   AF-A0A534Y540-F1
#
_cell.length_a   1.000
_cell.length_b   1.000
_cell.length_c   1.000
_cell.angle_alpha   90.00
_cell.angle_beta   90.00
_cell.angle_gamma   90.00
#
_symmetry.space_group_name_H-M   'P 1'
#
loop_
_entity.id
_entity.type
_entity.pdbx_description
1 polymer ?
#
loop_
_entity_poly.entity_id
_entity_poly.type
_entity_poly.pdbx_seq_one_letter_code
_entity_poly.pdbx_strand_id
1 'polypeptide(L)'
;MSNVRLVARPDPHMVEVPLDLEAELPREFEGSALLASTGLPRKVRLKAQRDLLKLSTAYRADQLLADIARTAMQATPKDLERVQAAARAFLRAVRERRQDGASLRIESTEQGRIEIAESMPQAPARPRSQPPSLSAVPPPPPSAIEQRVADLEARIARLMPTTEIIARFEERIASGERRLAELESRPITAVHDHVEGHRGSLRRATAVDAYADGLRRELHEKVSAVLEASEKATHLLDYAAGLALDAEKTLGEAAVAQSDELRSASAQAMAREEGLRRMQEEVDLYSGADLPIAERLLSRFQEGKAFDPKPALESLAQALAAAPTPEEELTGWLSRAATLCGWTLIEPKANEPVSAGIHDAREAGEVVQRVLVPGVKRGDGSVIVRARIAGGARANG
;
A
#
# COMPACT_ATOMS: atom_id res chain seq x y z
N MET A 1 17.28 3.03 -45.96
CA MET A 1 17.96 2.97 -44.65
C MET A 1 17.19 3.86 -43.70
N SER A 2 16.75 3.32 -42.56
CA SER A 2 16.02 4.07 -41.54
C SER A 2 17.02 4.67 -40.54
N ASN A 3 16.84 5.94 -40.16
CA ASN A 3 17.71 6.64 -39.21
C ASN A 3 16.86 7.47 -38.24
N VAL A 4 17.22 7.47 -36.97
CA VAL A 4 16.60 8.30 -35.94
C VAL A 4 17.67 9.08 -35.19
N ARG A 5 17.48 10.40 -35.08
CA ARG A 5 18.35 11.32 -34.35
C ARG A 5 17.57 12.06 -33.28
N LEU A 6 18.06 12.01 -32.05
CA LEU A 6 17.62 12.85 -30.94
C LEU A 6 18.61 14.00 -30.77
N VAL A 7 18.14 15.23 -30.67
CA VAL A 7 18.96 16.42 -30.43
C VAL A 7 18.45 17.16 -29.21
N ALA A 8 19.33 17.42 -28.25
CA ALA A 8 19.00 18.17 -27.05
C ALA A 8 19.27 19.67 -27.22
N ARG A 9 18.32 20.50 -26.77
CA ARG A 9 18.44 21.97 -26.74
C ARG A 9 18.07 22.51 -25.36
N PRO A 10 18.94 22.41 -24.35
CA PRO A 10 18.66 22.85 -22.99
C PRO A 10 18.44 24.38 -22.95
N ASP A 11 17.22 24.79 -22.58
CA ASP A 11 16.86 26.19 -22.31
C ASP A 11 17.21 26.53 -20.85
N PRO A 12 18.01 27.58 -20.58
CA PRO A 12 18.43 27.94 -19.23
C PRO A 12 17.28 28.39 -18.31
N HIS A 13 16.12 28.77 -18.86
CA HIS A 13 14.96 29.22 -18.09
C HIS A 13 13.91 28.13 -17.84
N MET A 14 14.12 26.93 -18.39
CA MET A 14 13.20 25.81 -18.25
C MET A 14 13.78 24.75 -17.29
N VAL A 15 12.92 24.22 -16.40
CA VAL A 15 13.28 23.11 -15.50
C VAL A 15 13.44 21.79 -16.28
N GLU A 16 12.81 21.70 -17.45
CA GLU A 16 12.86 20.54 -18.33
C GLU A 16 13.67 20.83 -19.59
N VAL A 17 14.56 19.90 -19.98
CA VAL A 17 15.36 20.01 -21.20
C VAL A 17 14.47 19.73 -22.42
N PRO A 18 14.24 20.71 -23.31
CA PRO A 18 13.58 20.47 -24.59
C PRO A 18 14.39 19.49 -25.44
N LEU A 19 13.72 18.49 -26.01
CA LEU A 19 14.31 17.50 -26.90
C LEU A 19 13.61 17.54 -28.25
N ASP A 20 14.40 17.69 -29.31
CA ASP A 20 13.94 17.59 -30.69
C ASP A 20 14.24 16.17 -31.21
N LEU A 21 13.24 15.50 -31.79
CA LEU A 21 13.38 14.17 -32.39
C LEU A 21 13.20 14.26 -33.90
N GLU A 22 14.25 13.92 -34.64
CA GLU A 22 14.26 13.86 -36.10
C GLU A 22 14.38 12.40 -36.54
N ALA A 23 13.38 11.87 -37.24
CA ALA A 23 13.43 10.50 -37.77
C ALA A 23 13.17 10.48 -39.29
N GLU A 24 14.03 9.79 -40.03
CA GLU A 24 13.83 9.44 -41.42
C GLU A 24 13.32 8.01 -41.53
N LEU A 25 12.03 7.87 -41.81
CA LEU A 25 11.34 6.59 -41.96
C LEU A 25 11.13 6.23 -43.45
N PRO A 26 11.05 4.94 -43.81
CA PRO A 26 10.74 4.50 -45.18
C PRO A 26 9.38 5.05 -45.67
N ARG A 27 9.24 5.27 -46.99
CA ARG A 27 8.01 5.83 -47.60
C ARG A 27 6.76 4.95 -47.40
N GLU A 28 6.94 3.65 -47.13
CA GLU A 28 5.88 2.65 -46.93
C GLU A 28 5.72 2.25 -45.45
N PHE A 29 5.91 3.20 -44.53
CA PHE A 29 5.77 2.92 -43.10
C PHE A 29 4.30 2.81 -42.67
N GLU A 30 3.75 1.58 -42.68
CA GLU A 30 2.42 1.24 -42.16
C GLU A 30 2.28 1.40 -40.64
N GLY A 31 3.40 1.51 -39.91
CA GLY A 31 3.44 1.61 -38.44
C GLY A 31 2.94 2.93 -37.85
N SER A 32 2.54 3.91 -38.68
CA SER A 32 1.94 5.16 -38.19
C SER A 32 0.64 4.93 -37.41
N ALA A 33 -0.15 3.93 -37.80
CA ALA A 33 -1.35 3.50 -37.08
C ALA A 33 -1.04 2.74 -35.79
N LEU A 34 0.04 1.96 -35.76
CA LEU A 34 0.50 1.25 -34.56
C LEU A 34 1.04 2.23 -33.50
N LEU A 35 1.77 3.26 -33.92
CA LEU A 35 2.20 4.35 -33.04
C LEU A 35 1.01 5.22 -32.54
N ALA A 36 -0.11 5.22 -33.25
CA ALA A 36 -1.35 5.85 -32.79
C ALA A 36 -2.09 4.99 -31.74
N SER A 37 -1.95 3.66 -31.79
CA SER A 37 -2.55 2.72 -30.83
C SER A 37 -1.86 2.69 -29.47
N THR A 38 -0.61 3.16 -29.37
CA THR A 38 0.15 3.25 -28.11
C THR A 38 -0.21 4.47 -27.24
N GLY A 39 -1.24 5.24 -27.62
CA GLY A 39 -1.76 6.35 -26.81
C GLY A 39 -0.95 7.65 -26.87
N LEU A 40 -0.15 7.83 -27.93
CA LEU A 40 0.61 9.06 -28.15
C LEU A 40 -0.24 10.14 -28.82
N PRO A 41 -0.13 11.43 -28.41
CA PRO A 41 -0.97 12.50 -28.92
C PRO A 41 -0.77 12.73 -30.44
N ARG A 42 -1.88 13.06 -31.12
CA ARG A 42 -2.11 13.16 -32.59
C ARG A 42 -1.22 14.15 -33.38
N LYS A 43 -0.05 14.55 -32.90
CA LYS A 43 0.90 15.40 -33.62
C LYS A 43 2.31 14.84 -33.50
N VAL A 44 2.60 13.77 -34.23
CA VAL A 44 3.98 13.42 -34.58
C VAL A 44 4.20 13.97 -35.99
N ARG A 45 4.68 15.21 -36.12
CA ARG A 45 5.10 15.76 -37.41
C ARG A 45 6.49 15.23 -37.71
N LEU A 46 6.56 14.19 -38.54
CA LEU A 46 7.79 13.71 -39.12
C LEU A 46 8.15 14.60 -40.31
N LYS A 47 9.40 15.08 -40.27
CA LYS A 47 10.16 15.87 -41.25
C LYS A 47 10.02 17.40 -41.28
N ALA A 48 11.19 17.98 -41.00
CA ALA A 48 11.82 19.19 -41.54
C ALA A 48 11.04 20.53 -41.52
N GLN A 49 11.60 21.43 -40.71
CA GLN A 49 11.40 22.87 -40.62
C GLN A 49 9.99 23.38 -40.26
N ARG A 50 9.95 24.05 -39.08
CA ARG A 50 8.83 24.77 -38.47
C ARG A 50 7.66 23.90 -38.02
N ASP A 51 7.82 23.31 -36.83
CA ASP A 51 6.92 23.47 -35.68
C ASP A 51 7.42 22.58 -34.53
N LEU A 52 8.05 23.21 -33.53
CA LEU A 52 8.71 22.59 -32.38
C LEU A 52 7.67 21.98 -31.44
N LEU A 53 7.67 20.66 -31.29
CA LEU A 53 6.90 19.96 -30.28
C LEU A 53 7.74 19.86 -29.00
N LYS A 54 7.34 20.59 -27.95
CA LYS A 54 7.89 20.42 -26.60
C LYS A 54 7.38 19.09 -26.04
N LEU A 55 8.21 18.06 -26.17
CA LEU A 55 7.99 16.76 -25.57
C LEU A 55 8.59 16.79 -24.14
N SER A 56 7.74 16.77 -23.10
CA SER A 56 8.18 16.53 -21.72
C SER A 56 8.47 15.02 -21.57
N THR A 57 9.69 14.59 -21.89
CA THR A 57 10.00 13.19 -22.26
C THR A 57 11.23 12.59 -21.58
N ALA A 58 11.36 12.70 -20.26
CA ALA A 58 12.38 11.92 -19.54
C ALA A 58 12.09 10.41 -19.59
N TYR A 59 10.81 10.06 -19.44
CA TYR A 59 10.34 8.69 -19.19
C TYR A 59 9.63 8.05 -20.38
N ARG A 60 9.42 8.82 -21.46
CA ARG A 60 8.75 8.34 -22.68
C ARG A 60 9.63 8.41 -23.93
N ALA A 61 10.74 9.14 -23.92
CA ALA A 61 11.65 9.20 -25.07
C ALA A 61 12.38 7.87 -25.31
N ASP A 62 12.76 7.16 -24.25
CA ASP A 62 13.34 5.82 -24.34
C ASP A 62 12.35 4.82 -24.94
N GLN A 63 11.09 4.87 -24.50
CA GLN A 63 10.02 4.03 -25.05
C GLN A 63 9.72 4.36 -26.53
N LEU A 64 9.67 5.65 -26.89
CA LEU A 64 9.47 6.09 -28.26
C LEU A 64 10.60 5.64 -29.19
N LEU A 65 11.86 5.77 -28.77
CA LEU A 65 13.01 5.30 -29.56
C LEU A 65 12.99 3.78 -29.72
N ALA A 66 12.60 3.05 -28.68
CA ALA A 66 12.43 1.60 -28.74
C ALA A 66 11.31 1.19 -29.70
N ASP A 67 10.16 1.88 -29.67
CA ASP A 67 9.04 1.57 -30.54
C ASP A 67 9.36 1.89 -32.00
N ILE A 68 10.09 2.97 -32.28
CA ILE A 68 10.59 3.27 -33.63
C ILE A 68 11.63 2.23 -34.08
N ALA A 69 12.58 1.85 -33.22
CA ALA A 69 13.56 0.81 -33.55
C ALA A 69 12.86 -0.55 -33.82
N ARG A 70 11.86 -0.90 -33.04
CA ARG A 70 11.07 -2.13 -33.21
C ARG A 70 10.33 -2.13 -34.56
N THR A 71 9.65 -1.03 -34.87
CA THR A 71 8.72 -0.97 -36.01
C THR A 71 9.39 -0.60 -37.33
N ALA A 72 10.35 0.33 -37.32
CA ALA A 72 10.97 0.87 -38.52
C ALA A 72 12.34 0.29 -38.85
N MET A 73 13.02 -0.31 -37.86
CA MET A 73 14.33 -0.95 -38.02
C MET A 73 14.28 -2.47 -37.80
N GLN A 74 13.11 -3.03 -37.47
CA GLN A 74 12.93 -4.45 -37.16
C GLN A 74 13.93 -4.97 -36.10
N ALA A 75 14.21 -4.12 -35.10
CA ALA A 75 15.16 -4.38 -34.03
C ALA A 75 14.86 -5.65 -33.24
N THR A 76 15.89 -6.42 -32.88
CA THR A 76 15.72 -7.56 -31.96
C THR A 76 15.43 -7.07 -30.53
N PRO A 77 14.85 -7.90 -29.64
CA PRO A 77 14.58 -7.50 -28.25
C PRO A 77 15.84 -7.00 -27.52
N LYS A 78 16.99 -7.62 -27.81
CA LYS A 78 18.29 -7.22 -27.25
C LYS A 78 18.72 -5.84 -27.75
N ASP A 79 18.41 -5.50 -29.00
CA ASP A 79 18.70 -4.18 -29.55
C ASP A 79 17.76 -3.11 -28.98
N LEU A 80 16.51 -3.47 -28.67
CA LEU A 80 15.57 -2.57 -27.99
C LEU A 80 16.05 -2.19 -26.58
N GLU A 81 16.53 -3.16 -25.81
CA GLU A 81 17.13 -2.90 -24.49
C GLU A 81 18.35 -1.98 -24.59
N ARG A 82 19.20 -2.19 -25.61
CA ARG A 82 20.37 -1.34 -25.87
C ARG A 82 19.97 0.09 -26.25
N VAL A 83 18.95 0.25 -27.11
CA VAL A 83 18.42 1.55 -27.50
C VAL A 83 17.82 2.29 -26.30
N GLN A 84 17.05 1.60 -25.46
CA GLN A 84 16.47 2.17 -24.24
C GLN A 84 17.55 2.58 -23.23
N ALA A 85 18.55 1.73 -23.02
CA ALA A 85 19.67 2.02 -22.14
C ALA A 85 20.50 3.22 -22.62
N ALA A 86 20.79 3.30 -23.93
CA ALA A 86 21.51 4.41 -24.53
C ALA A 86 20.73 5.73 -24.43
N ALA A 87 19.42 5.70 -24.69
CA ALA A 87 18.55 6.86 -24.54
C ALA A 87 18.54 7.38 -23.09
N ARG A 88 18.39 6.48 -22.10
CA ARG A 88 18.42 6.86 -20.67
C ARG A 88 19.76 7.45 -20.25
N ALA A 89 20.87 6.86 -20.69
CA ALA A 89 22.22 7.33 -20.39
C ALA A 89 22.47 8.73 -21.00
N PHE A 90 22.11 8.92 -22.26
CA PHE A 90 22.21 10.20 -22.96
C PHE A 90 21.39 11.30 -22.27
N LEU A 91 20.13 11.02 -21.91
CA LEU A 91 19.27 11.98 -21.22
C LEU A 91 19.79 12.37 -19.84
N ARG A 92 20.36 11.41 -19.11
CA ARG A 92 21.04 11.70 -17.83
C ARG A 92 22.24 12.62 -18.06
N ALA A 93 23.09 12.31 -19.03
CA ALA A 93 24.29 13.10 -19.34
C ALA A 93 23.95 14.55 -19.78
N VAL A 94 22.93 14.72 -20.63
CA VAL A 94 22.48 16.04 -21.10
C VAL A 94 21.92 16.88 -19.94
N ARG A 95 21.15 16.26 -19.03
CA ARG A 95 20.59 16.95 -17.84
C ARG A 95 21.68 17.40 -16.88
N GLU A 96 22.62 16.52 -16.58
CA GLU A 96 23.70 16.79 -15.63
C GLU A 96 24.69 17.83 -16.17
N ARG A 97 24.99 17.79 -17.48
CA ARG A 97 26.04 18.63 -18.08
C ARG A 97 25.52 19.86 -18.82
N ARG A 98 24.20 20.01 -18.98
CA ARG A 98 23.51 21.10 -19.72
C ARG A 98 24.16 21.38 -21.08
N GLN A 99 24.47 20.33 -21.83
CA GLN A 99 25.18 20.45 -23.11
C GLN A 99 24.18 20.71 -24.25
N ASP A 100 24.22 21.92 -24.78
CA ASP A 100 23.44 22.30 -25.97
C ASP A 100 24.04 21.69 -27.23
N GLY A 101 23.19 21.11 -28.08
CA GLY A 101 23.58 20.46 -29.33
C GLY A 101 24.07 19.02 -29.20
N ALA A 102 23.96 18.38 -28.03
CA ALA A 102 24.20 16.95 -27.87
C ALA A 102 23.24 16.15 -28.75
N SER A 103 23.72 15.10 -29.43
CA SER A 103 22.86 14.25 -30.25
C SER A 103 23.15 12.75 -30.13
N LEU A 104 22.06 11.98 -30.12
CA LEU A 104 22.08 10.52 -30.14
C LEU A 104 21.50 10.06 -31.48
N ARG A 105 22.28 9.31 -32.26
CA ARG A 105 21.90 8.80 -33.58
C ARG A 105 21.81 7.27 -33.52
N ILE A 106 20.72 6.72 -34.04
CA ILE A 106 20.48 5.29 -34.14
C ILE A 106 20.28 4.97 -35.62
N GLU A 107 21.10 4.08 -36.16
CA GLU A 107 21.09 3.70 -37.58
C GLU A 107 20.96 2.20 -37.75
N SER A 108 20.19 1.78 -38.76
CA SER A 108 20.15 0.38 -39.18
C SER A 108 21.12 0.18 -40.35
N THR A 109 22.11 -0.68 -40.16
CA THR A 109 23.04 -1.11 -41.22
C THR A 109 22.33 -1.99 -42.27
N GLU A 110 22.92 -2.15 -43.45
CA GLU A 110 22.39 -3.02 -44.53
C GLU A 110 22.24 -4.49 -44.11
N GLN A 111 22.89 -4.90 -43.02
CA GLN A 111 22.83 -6.24 -42.43
C GLN A 111 21.79 -6.36 -41.30
N GLY A 112 20.97 -5.33 -41.05
CA GLY A 112 19.94 -5.33 -40.00
C GLY A 112 20.48 -5.18 -38.57
N ARG A 113 21.76 -4.82 -38.39
CA ARG A 113 22.34 -4.49 -37.08
C ARG A 113 22.15 -3.01 -36.76
N ILE A 114 21.81 -2.72 -35.51
CA ILE A 114 21.62 -1.35 -35.02
C ILE A 114 22.94 -0.78 -34.50
N GLU A 115 23.35 0.35 -35.07
CA GLU A 115 24.46 1.16 -34.61
C GLU A 115 23.93 2.36 -33.81
N ILE A 116 24.52 2.60 -32.64
CA ILE A 116 24.17 3.70 -31.75
C ILE A 116 25.40 4.60 -31.65
N ALA A 117 25.31 5.82 -32.17
CA ALA A 117 26.36 6.82 -32.16
C ALA A 117 25.94 8.02 -31.30
N GLU A 118 26.70 8.30 -30.25
CA GLU A 118 26.54 9.48 -29.41
C GLU A 118 27.57 10.54 -29.84
N SER A 119 27.10 11.76 -30.11
CA SER A 119 27.95 12.90 -30.43
C SER A 119 27.69 14.04 -29.45
N MET A 120 28.71 14.38 -28.68
CA MET A 120 28.70 15.50 -27.73
C MET A 120 29.60 16.61 -28.29
N PRO A 121 29.16 17.88 -28.33
CA PRO A 121 30.04 18.98 -28.71
C PRO A 121 31.16 19.13 -27.66
N GLN A 122 32.41 18.98 -28.10
CA GLN A 122 33.59 19.22 -27.27
C GLN A 122 33.69 20.71 -26.92
N ALA A 123 33.73 21.02 -25.62
CA ALA A 123 34.16 22.35 -25.16
C ALA A 123 35.64 22.57 -25.52
N PRO A 124 36.07 23.80 -25.88
CA PRO A 124 37.46 24.08 -26.21
C PRO A 124 38.36 23.82 -24.99
N ALA A 125 39.42 23.06 -25.22
CA ALA A 125 40.42 22.66 -24.22
C ALA A 125 41.11 23.86 -23.56
N ARG A 126 41.24 23.82 -22.23
CA ARG A 126 42.26 24.55 -21.46
C ARG A 126 42.83 23.65 -20.34
N PRO A 127 44.07 23.91 -19.90
CA PRO A 127 45.07 22.87 -19.66
C PRO A 127 45.07 22.29 -18.23
N ARG A 128 45.77 21.15 -18.15
CA ARG A 128 46.04 20.28 -17.00
C ARG A 128 46.44 21.00 -15.70
N SER A 129 45.89 20.50 -14.60
CA SER A 129 46.54 20.40 -13.29
C SER A 129 46.16 19.06 -12.64
N GLN A 130 47.18 18.21 -12.36
CA GLN A 130 47.14 17.10 -11.40
C GLN A 130 46.86 17.63 -9.98
N PRO A 131 46.43 16.84 -8.95
CA PRO A 131 46.88 15.48 -8.54
C PRO A 131 45.77 14.64 -7.82
N PRO A 132 46.03 13.67 -6.90
CA PRO A 132 46.94 12.51 -6.87
C PRO A 132 46.18 11.15 -6.86
N SER A 133 46.95 10.07 -7.02
CA SER A 133 46.56 8.64 -6.99
C SER A 133 46.11 8.10 -5.63
N LEU A 134 45.04 7.30 -5.59
CA LEU A 134 44.75 6.33 -4.53
C LEU A 134 44.16 5.01 -5.07
N SER A 135 44.92 3.95 -4.83
CA SER A 135 44.61 2.53 -4.59
C SER A 135 43.49 1.81 -5.33
N ALA A 136 43.91 0.77 -6.07
CA ALA A 136 43.08 -0.31 -6.59
C ALA A 136 42.58 -1.24 -5.47
N VAL A 137 41.31 -1.64 -5.56
CA VAL A 137 40.72 -2.76 -4.79
C VAL A 137 40.40 -3.89 -5.79
N PRO A 138 40.79 -5.15 -5.54
CA PRO A 138 40.56 -6.25 -6.48
C PRO A 138 39.13 -6.85 -6.38
N PRO A 139 38.62 -7.49 -7.45
CA PRO A 139 37.26 -8.05 -7.51
C PRO A 139 37.10 -9.40 -6.76
N PRO A 140 35.89 -9.75 -6.29
CA PRO A 140 35.60 -10.99 -5.56
C PRO A 140 35.48 -12.23 -6.47
N PRO A 141 35.65 -13.46 -5.90
CA PRO A 141 35.74 -14.71 -6.66
C PRO A 141 34.38 -15.26 -7.19
N PRO A 142 34.41 -16.09 -8.25
CA PRO A 142 33.24 -16.51 -9.04
C PRO A 142 32.22 -17.41 -8.32
N SER A 143 32.58 -18.05 -7.21
CA SER A 143 31.70 -18.97 -6.46
C SER A 143 30.49 -18.29 -5.79
N ALA A 144 30.58 -16.98 -5.53
CA ALA A 144 29.48 -16.20 -4.94
C ALA A 144 28.36 -15.87 -5.95
N ILE A 145 28.65 -15.96 -7.25
CA ILE A 145 27.68 -15.69 -8.32
C ILE A 145 26.84 -16.94 -8.59
N GLU A 146 27.46 -18.12 -8.59
CA GLU A 146 26.77 -19.39 -8.84
C GLU A 146 25.75 -19.72 -7.73
N GLN A 147 26.09 -19.45 -6.46
CA GLN A 147 25.15 -19.61 -5.34
C GLN A 147 23.94 -18.67 -5.44
N ARG A 148 24.14 -17.45 -5.93
CA ARG A 148 23.06 -16.47 -6.14
C ARG A 148 22.11 -16.85 -7.27
N VAL A 149 22.62 -17.50 -8.31
CA VAL A 149 21.80 -17.99 -9.42
C VAL A 149 20.94 -19.18 -8.96
N ALA A 150 21.52 -20.12 -8.20
CA ALA A 150 20.77 -21.25 -7.65
C ALA A 150 19.65 -20.82 -6.68
N ASP A 151 19.91 -19.80 -5.85
CA ASP A 151 18.89 -19.24 -4.95
C ASP A 151 17.77 -18.49 -5.69
N LEU A 152 18.07 -17.89 -6.84
CA LEU A 152 17.07 -17.24 -7.69
C LEU A 152 16.20 -18.26 -8.42
N GLU A 153 16.78 -19.34 -8.93
CA GLU A 153 16.05 -20.43 -9.58
C GLU A 153 15.13 -21.16 -8.60
N ALA A 154 15.59 -21.41 -7.37
CA ALA A 154 14.77 -22.00 -6.30
C ALA A 154 13.62 -21.09 -5.84
N ARG A 155 13.79 -19.76 -5.92
CA ARG A 155 12.73 -18.78 -5.67
C ARG A 155 11.70 -18.73 -6.80
N ILE A 156 12.14 -18.86 -8.06
CA ILE A 156 11.26 -18.90 -9.23
C ILE A 156 10.42 -20.19 -9.24
N ALA A 157 11.00 -21.32 -8.85
CA ALA A 157 10.29 -22.60 -8.77
C ALA A 157 9.16 -22.60 -7.71
N ARG A 158 9.20 -21.70 -6.72
CA ARG A 158 8.16 -21.55 -5.69
C ARG A 158 7.00 -20.62 -6.08
N LEU A 159 7.06 -20.00 -7.27
CA LEU A 159 6.13 -18.96 -7.72
C LEU A 159 5.12 -19.41 -8.80
N MET A 160 4.76 -20.70 -8.84
CA MET A 160 3.67 -21.16 -9.72
C MET A 160 2.62 -21.89 -8.87
N PRO A 161 1.35 -21.41 -8.91
CA PRO A 161 0.41 -21.95 -9.89
C PRO A 161 -0.25 -20.82 -10.70
N THR A 162 0.25 -20.58 -11.92
CA THR A 162 -0.30 -19.60 -12.88
C THR A 162 -1.64 -20.03 -13.50
N THR A 163 -2.00 -21.30 -13.41
CA THR A 163 -3.26 -21.83 -13.94
C THR A 163 -4.49 -21.34 -13.17
N GLU A 164 -4.40 -21.22 -11.84
CA GLU A 164 -5.49 -20.68 -11.01
C GLU A 164 -5.67 -19.17 -11.21
N ILE A 165 -4.59 -18.45 -11.46
CA ILE A 165 -4.62 -17.02 -11.77
C ILE A 165 -5.32 -16.79 -13.11
N ILE A 166 -5.01 -17.58 -14.13
CA ILE A 166 -5.63 -17.49 -15.46
C ILE A 166 -7.13 -17.80 -15.39
N ALA A 167 -7.52 -18.89 -14.71
CA ALA A 167 -8.94 -19.25 -14.54
C ALA A 167 -9.74 -18.13 -13.83
N ARG A 168 -9.15 -17.49 -12.82
CA ARG A 168 -9.78 -16.36 -12.09
C ARG A 168 -9.87 -15.09 -12.93
N PHE A 169 -8.96 -14.89 -13.89
CA PHE A 169 -9.06 -13.79 -14.86
C PHE A 169 -10.15 -14.05 -15.90
N GLU A 170 -10.28 -15.27 -16.40
CA GLU A 170 -11.34 -15.63 -17.35
C GLU A 170 -12.74 -15.48 -16.73
N GLU A 171 -12.93 -15.88 -15.47
CA GLU A 171 -14.20 -15.71 -14.75
C GLU A 171 -14.55 -14.23 -14.53
N ARG A 172 -13.55 -13.37 -14.26
CA ARG A 172 -13.74 -11.92 -14.12
C ARG A 172 -14.10 -11.25 -15.44
N ILE A 173 -13.51 -11.66 -16.55
CA ILE A 173 -13.84 -11.14 -17.89
C ILE A 173 -15.30 -11.50 -18.22
N ALA A 174 -15.68 -12.76 -18.05
CA ALA A 174 -17.05 -13.21 -18.29
C ALA A 174 -18.08 -12.50 -17.39
N SER A 175 -17.74 -12.19 -16.14
CA SER A 175 -18.60 -11.40 -15.25
C SER A 175 -18.69 -9.92 -15.66
N GLY A 176 -17.62 -9.34 -16.20
CA GLY A 176 -17.60 -7.96 -16.70
C GLY A 176 -18.50 -7.80 -17.93
N GLU A 177 -18.44 -8.75 -18.85
CA GLU A 177 -19.25 -8.76 -20.07
C GLU A 177 -20.75 -8.87 -19.77
N ARG A 178 -21.15 -9.71 -18.80
CA ARG A 178 -22.56 -9.81 -18.37
C ARG A 178 -23.10 -8.51 -17.78
N ARG A 179 -22.29 -7.80 -16.99
CA ARG A 179 -22.68 -6.51 -16.38
C ARG A 179 -22.75 -5.39 -17.42
N LEU A 180 -21.88 -5.43 -18.43
CA LEU A 180 -21.93 -4.48 -19.56
C LEU A 180 -23.24 -4.65 -20.35
N ALA A 181 -23.62 -5.89 -20.66
CA ALA A 181 -24.88 -6.20 -21.33
C ALA A 181 -26.11 -5.78 -20.50
N GLU A 182 -26.05 -5.91 -19.17
CA GLU A 182 -27.12 -5.47 -18.27
C GLU A 182 -27.25 -3.94 -18.22
N LEU A 183 -26.14 -3.21 -18.27
CA LEU A 183 -26.12 -1.74 -18.29
C LEU A 183 -26.55 -1.16 -19.65
N GLU A 184 -26.22 -1.81 -20.76
CA GLU A 184 -26.70 -1.42 -22.09
C GLU A 184 -28.22 -1.58 -22.24
N SER A 185 -28.84 -2.43 -21.41
CA SER A 185 -30.29 -2.66 -21.41
C SER A 185 -31.12 -1.66 -20.60
N ARG A 186 -30.48 -0.76 -19.82
CA ARG A 186 -31.20 0.20 -18.96
C ARG A 186 -31.50 1.53 -19.68
N PRO A 187 -32.76 1.98 -19.74
CA PRO A 187 -33.09 3.31 -20.27
C PRO A 187 -32.59 4.42 -19.33
N ILE A 188 -31.86 5.38 -19.88
CA ILE A 188 -31.27 6.51 -19.16
C ILE A 188 -32.38 7.51 -18.81
N THR A 189 -32.82 7.55 -17.55
CA THR A 189 -33.57 8.69 -17.00
C THR A 189 -32.60 9.68 -16.39
N ALA A 190 -32.51 10.87 -17.01
CA ALA A 190 -31.73 11.99 -16.51
C ALA A 190 -32.38 12.57 -15.25
N VAL A 191 -31.67 12.55 -14.13
CA VAL A 191 -31.94 13.39 -12.97
C VAL A 191 -30.72 14.28 -12.79
N HIS A 192 -30.90 15.57 -13.05
CA HIS A 192 -29.95 16.61 -12.68
C HIS A 192 -30.15 16.93 -11.20
N ASP A 193 -29.10 16.75 -10.40
CA ASP A 193 -28.94 17.53 -9.19
C ASP A 193 -27.58 18.24 -9.20
N HIS A 194 -27.65 19.54 -8.98
CA HIS A 194 -26.55 20.48 -8.92
C HIS A 194 -25.82 20.35 -7.58
N VAL A 195 -24.52 20.04 -7.63
CA VAL A 195 -23.58 20.40 -6.57
C VAL A 195 -22.63 21.45 -7.14
N GLU A 196 -22.82 22.69 -6.66
CA GLU A 196 -21.98 23.84 -6.97
C GLU A 196 -20.58 23.65 -6.37
N GLY A 197 -19.55 24.03 -7.12
CA GLY A 197 -18.25 24.37 -6.55
C GLY A 197 -17.02 23.66 -7.11
N HIS A 198 -16.91 23.40 -8.42
CA HIS A 198 -15.60 23.17 -9.06
C HIS A 198 -15.45 24.02 -10.33
N ARG A 199 -14.76 25.16 -10.20
CA ARG A 199 -14.32 25.99 -11.32
C ARG A 199 -13.16 25.29 -12.03
N GLY A 200 -13.39 24.80 -13.25
CA GLY A 200 -12.30 24.34 -14.11
C GLY A 200 -12.71 23.51 -15.34
N SER A 201 -13.33 24.17 -16.33
CA SER A 201 -13.61 23.65 -17.68
C SER A 201 -14.62 22.49 -17.77
N LEU A 202 -15.73 22.76 -18.48
CA LEU A 202 -16.64 21.77 -19.05
C LEU A 202 -15.89 20.96 -20.13
N ARG A 203 -14.97 20.09 -19.73
CA ARG A 203 -14.57 18.96 -20.59
C ARG A 203 -15.77 18.02 -20.62
N ARG A 204 -16.25 17.66 -21.81
CA ARG A 204 -17.25 16.60 -21.96
C ARG A 204 -16.72 15.37 -21.21
N ALA A 205 -17.35 15.01 -20.09
CA ALA A 205 -17.00 13.82 -19.33
C ALA A 205 -17.00 12.64 -20.30
N THR A 206 -15.83 12.03 -20.50
CA THR A 206 -15.77 10.84 -21.34
C THR A 206 -16.34 9.66 -20.54
N ALA A 207 -16.81 8.61 -21.22
CA ALA A 207 -17.27 7.40 -20.54
C ALA A 207 -16.20 6.81 -19.60
N VAL A 208 -14.92 7.01 -19.93
CA VAL A 208 -13.76 6.61 -19.11
C VAL A 208 -13.67 7.45 -17.83
N ASP A 209 -13.91 8.77 -17.91
CA ASP A 209 -13.93 9.64 -16.72
C ASP A 209 -15.10 9.27 -15.80
N ALA A 210 -16.29 9.05 -16.36
CA ALA A 210 -17.46 8.62 -15.58
C ALA A 210 -17.27 7.25 -14.91
N TYR A 211 -16.58 6.31 -15.58
CA TYR A 211 -16.21 5.03 -15.01
C TYR A 211 -15.18 5.19 -13.87
N ALA A 212 -14.15 6.02 -14.06
CA ALA A 212 -13.17 6.32 -13.01
C ALA A 212 -13.81 6.99 -11.79
N ASP A 213 -14.77 7.90 -12.01
CA ASP A 213 -15.54 8.55 -10.92
C ASP A 213 -16.46 7.56 -10.19
N GLY A 214 -16.99 6.55 -10.91
CA GLY A 214 -17.70 5.42 -10.30
C GLY A 214 -16.79 4.62 -9.37
N LEU A 215 -15.61 4.22 -9.86
CA LEU A 215 -14.62 3.50 -9.08
C LEU A 215 -14.11 4.29 -7.86
N ARG A 216 -13.92 5.60 -7.98
CA ARG A 216 -13.55 6.47 -6.84
C ARG A 216 -14.62 6.45 -5.77
N ARG A 217 -15.90 6.56 -6.13
CA ARG A 217 -17.01 6.50 -5.17
C ARG A 217 -17.07 5.16 -4.46
N GLU A 218 -16.96 4.06 -5.20
CA GLU A 218 -16.91 2.72 -4.60
C GLU A 218 -15.71 2.56 -3.66
N LEU A 219 -14.54 3.10 -4.04
CA LEU A 219 -13.35 3.05 -3.20
C LEU A 219 -13.52 3.89 -1.94
N HIS A 220 -14.12 5.09 -2.04
CA HIS A 220 -14.46 5.93 -0.88
C HIS A 220 -15.41 5.24 0.09
N GLU A 221 -16.43 4.57 -0.41
CA GLU A 221 -17.36 3.79 0.42
C GLU A 221 -16.63 2.66 1.15
N LYS A 222 -15.78 1.91 0.43
CA LYS A 222 -14.97 0.83 1.02
C LYS A 222 -13.97 1.37 2.04
N VAL A 223 -13.25 2.44 1.74
CA VAL A 223 -12.27 3.07 2.65
C VAL A 223 -12.98 3.56 3.90
N SER A 224 -14.11 4.24 3.76
CA SER A 224 -14.92 4.75 4.89
C SER A 224 -15.38 3.61 5.80
N ALA A 225 -15.92 2.52 5.23
CA ALA A 225 -16.35 1.36 6.02
C ALA A 225 -15.20 0.69 6.79
N VAL A 226 -14.02 0.60 6.18
CA VAL A 226 -12.82 0.03 6.82
C VAL A 226 -12.27 0.98 7.88
N LEU A 227 -12.31 2.28 7.63
CA LEU A 227 -11.87 3.31 8.58
C LEU A 227 -12.75 3.28 9.84
N GLU A 228 -14.08 3.26 9.71
CA GLU A 228 -14.99 3.15 10.86
C GLU A 228 -14.73 1.88 11.70
N ALA A 229 -14.44 0.75 11.04
CA ALA A 229 -14.08 -0.47 11.73
C ALA A 229 -12.70 -0.36 12.42
N SER A 230 -11.75 0.34 11.80
CA SER A 230 -10.42 0.60 12.35
C SER A 230 -10.49 1.50 13.57
N GLU A 231 -11.22 2.62 13.51
CA GLU A 231 -11.40 3.56 14.63
C GLU A 231 -11.99 2.85 15.87
N LYS A 232 -13.00 2.01 15.66
CA LYS A 232 -13.56 1.17 16.74
C LYS A 232 -12.51 0.24 17.33
N ALA A 233 -11.72 -0.43 16.50
CA ALA A 233 -10.67 -1.32 16.95
C ALA A 233 -9.56 -0.58 17.72
N THR A 234 -9.14 0.60 17.22
CA THR A 234 -8.20 1.49 17.89
C THR A 234 -8.69 1.87 19.29
N HIS A 235 -9.91 2.39 19.40
CA HIS A 235 -10.48 2.79 20.69
C HIS A 235 -10.56 1.63 21.69
N LEU A 236 -10.90 0.43 21.22
CA LEU A 236 -10.94 -0.77 22.07
C LEU A 236 -9.55 -1.14 22.58
N LEU A 237 -8.52 -1.10 21.72
CA LEU A 237 -7.15 -1.46 22.09
C LEU A 237 -6.49 -0.39 22.97
N ASP A 238 -6.77 0.90 22.72
CA ASP A 238 -6.30 1.98 23.58
C ASP A 238 -6.89 1.86 24.98
N TYR A 239 -8.19 1.57 25.07
CA TYR A 239 -8.83 1.34 26.36
C TYR A 239 -8.26 0.10 27.07
N ALA A 240 -8.02 -0.99 26.34
CA ALA A 240 -7.40 -2.19 26.88
C ALA A 240 -5.96 -1.92 27.39
N ALA A 241 -5.16 -1.17 26.63
CA ALA A 241 -3.82 -0.75 27.03
C ALA A 241 -3.86 0.15 28.28
N GLY A 242 -4.84 1.05 28.38
CA GLY A 242 -5.07 1.86 29.57
C GLY A 242 -5.38 1.00 30.81
N LEU A 243 -6.23 -0.02 30.67
CA LEU A 243 -6.50 -0.97 31.76
C LEU A 243 -5.26 -1.79 32.14
N ALA A 244 -4.42 -2.17 31.17
CA ALA A 244 -3.17 -2.87 31.45
C ALA A 244 -2.16 -2.01 32.20
N LEU A 245 -2.04 -0.73 31.85
CA LEU A 245 -1.23 0.24 32.59
C LEU A 245 -1.74 0.46 34.03
N ASP A 246 -3.05 0.48 34.23
CA ASP A 246 -3.62 0.53 35.57
C ASP A 246 -3.26 -0.73 36.39
N ALA A 247 -3.28 -1.91 35.77
CA ALA A 247 -2.88 -3.16 36.41
C ALA A 247 -1.38 -3.22 36.74
N GLU A 248 -0.54 -2.65 35.87
CA GLU A 248 0.92 -2.57 36.03
C GLU A 248 1.31 -1.81 37.30
N LYS A 249 0.55 -0.78 37.70
CA LYS A 249 0.78 -0.05 38.96
C LYS A 249 0.75 -0.95 40.19
N THR A 250 -0.06 -2.01 40.16
CA THR A 250 -0.22 -2.96 41.27
C THR A 250 0.65 -4.20 41.13
N LEU A 251 0.77 -4.72 39.90
CA LEU A 251 1.47 -5.98 39.62
C LEU A 251 2.96 -5.80 39.31
N GLY A 252 3.40 -4.58 38.97
CA GLY A 252 4.77 -4.28 38.56
C GLY A 252 5.21 -5.11 37.36
N GLU A 253 6.41 -5.68 37.44
CA GLU A 253 7.04 -6.45 36.36
C GLU A 253 6.19 -7.63 35.85
N ALA A 254 5.34 -8.21 36.68
CA ALA A 254 4.51 -9.35 36.30
C ALA A 254 3.44 -9.02 35.24
N ALA A 255 3.10 -7.74 35.06
CA ALA A 255 2.13 -7.27 34.08
C ALA A 255 2.75 -6.59 32.86
N VAL A 256 4.07 -6.34 32.87
CA VAL A 256 4.76 -5.55 31.83
C VAL A 256 4.62 -6.22 30.46
N ALA A 257 4.76 -7.53 30.38
CA ALA A 257 4.67 -8.25 29.10
C ALA A 257 3.28 -8.07 28.43
N GLN A 258 2.19 -8.22 29.19
CA GLN A 258 0.83 -8.03 28.70
C GLN A 258 0.54 -6.55 28.40
N SER A 259 1.07 -5.63 29.22
CA SER A 259 0.98 -4.18 29.01
C SER A 259 1.69 -3.75 27.72
N ASP A 260 2.91 -4.24 27.48
CA ASP A 260 3.69 -3.99 26.27
C ASP A 260 3.02 -4.58 25.03
N GLU A 261 2.47 -5.79 25.11
CA GLU A 261 1.74 -6.43 24.02
C GLU A 261 0.51 -5.59 23.61
N LEU A 262 -0.32 -5.19 24.58
CA LEU A 262 -1.50 -4.36 24.32
C LEU A 262 -1.14 -2.96 23.81
N ARG A 263 -0.07 -2.34 24.32
CA ARG A 263 0.43 -1.06 23.81
C ARG A 263 0.96 -1.18 22.39
N SER A 264 1.69 -2.25 22.06
CA SER A 264 2.16 -2.52 20.71
C SER A 264 1.00 -2.73 19.73
N ALA A 265 -0.01 -3.52 20.14
CA ALA A 265 -1.21 -3.75 19.36
C ALA A 265 -1.98 -2.44 19.12
N SER A 266 -2.10 -1.58 20.14
CA SER A 266 -2.76 -0.29 19.99
C SER A 266 -2.00 0.65 19.04
N ALA A 267 -0.67 0.73 19.17
CA ALA A 267 0.16 1.52 18.26
C ALA A 267 0.04 1.04 16.80
N GLN A 268 -0.06 -0.27 16.57
CA GLN A 268 -0.29 -0.82 15.23
C GLN A 268 -1.69 -0.48 14.70
N ALA A 269 -2.72 -0.51 15.55
CA ALA A 269 -4.08 -0.11 15.18
C ALA A 269 -4.17 1.38 14.83
N MET A 270 -3.56 2.25 15.64
CA MET A 270 -3.41 3.69 15.37
C MET A 270 -2.70 3.94 14.03
N ALA A 271 -1.58 3.26 13.77
CA ALA A 271 -0.84 3.43 12.52
C ALA A 271 -1.66 2.99 11.30
N ARG A 272 -2.50 1.95 11.45
CA ARG A 272 -3.43 1.49 10.42
C ARG A 272 -4.56 2.48 10.19
N GLU A 273 -5.16 3.01 11.24
CA GLU A 273 -6.19 4.06 11.15
C GLU A 273 -5.64 5.31 10.45
N GLU A 274 -4.46 5.78 10.84
CA GLU A 274 -3.83 6.95 10.22
C GLU A 274 -3.52 6.69 8.73
N GLY A 275 -3.05 5.49 8.40
CA GLY A 275 -2.85 5.06 7.02
C GLY A 275 -4.15 5.06 6.19
N LEU A 276 -5.26 4.62 6.79
CA LEU A 276 -6.58 4.63 6.15
C LEU A 276 -7.14 6.05 5.99
N ARG A 277 -6.95 6.94 6.97
CA ARG A 277 -7.34 8.35 6.88
C ARG A 277 -6.58 9.06 5.77
N ARG A 278 -5.26 8.87 5.68
CA ARG A 278 -4.45 9.38 4.55
C ARG A 278 -4.92 8.81 3.22
N MET A 279 -5.22 7.50 3.17
CA MET A 279 -5.75 6.89 1.95
C MET A 279 -7.08 7.53 1.53
N GLN A 280 -7.98 7.82 2.46
CA GLN A 280 -9.26 8.50 2.20
C GLN A 280 -9.06 9.88 1.58
N GLU A 281 -8.11 10.65 2.10
CA GLU A 281 -7.74 11.98 1.56
C GLU A 281 -7.09 11.89 0.17
N GLU A 282 -6.39 10.78 -0.12
CA GLU A 282 -5.68 10.57 -1.37
C GLU A 282 -6.53 9.94 -2.50
N VAL A 283 -7.68 9.31 -2.20
CA VAL A 283 -8.50 8.59 -3.21
C VAL A 283 -8.77 9.46 -4.45
N ASP A 284 -9.06 10.74 -4.25
CA ASP A 284 -9.39 11.67 -5.33
C ASP A 284 -8.18 12.10 -6.15
N LEU A 285 -6.97 11.95 -5.61
CA LEU A 285 -5.71 12.28 -6.28
C LEU A 285 -5.26 11.19 -7.26
N TYR A 286 -5.77 9.96 -7.10
CA TYR A 286 -5.42 8.86 -7.99
C TYR A 286 -6.00 9.07 -9.39
N SER A 287 -5.15 8.84 -10.40
CA SER A 287 -5.61 8.74 -11.77
C SER A 287 -6.47 7.48 -11.94
N GLY A 288 -7.35 7.46 -12.93
CA GLY A 288 -8.21 6.28 -13.17
C GLY A 288 -7.43 4.97 -13.37
N ALA A 289 -6.18 5.05 -13.86
CA ALA A 289 -5.30 3.90 -14.04
C ALA A 289 -4.72 3.36 -12.72
N ASP A 290 -4.67 4.20 -11.68
CA ASP A 290 -4.04 3.89 -10.39
C ASP A 290 -5.05 3.45 -9.32
N LEU A 291 -6.36 3.63 -9.55
CA LEU A 291 -7.42 3.16 -8.65
C LEU A 291 -7.31 1.67 -8.27
N PRO A 292 -6.92 0.74 -9.18
CA PRO A 292 -6.69 -0.65 -8.81
C PRO A 292 -5.52 -0.85 -7.83
N ILE A 293 -4.53 0.04 -7.84
CA ILE A 293 -3.42 0.02 -6.88
C ILE A 293 -3.94 0.44 -5.50
N ALA A 294 -4.74 1.49 -5.45
CA ALA A 294 -5.38 1.96 -4.22
C ALA A 294 -6.28 0.85 -3.62
N GLU A 295 -7.08 0.15 -4.42
CA GLU A 295 -7.89 -0.99 -3.94
C GLU A 295 -7.04 -2.13 -3.35
N ARG A 296 -5.87 -2.42 -3.94
CA ARG A 296 -4.92 -3.41 -3.38
C ARG A 296 -4.33 -2.95 -2.05
N LEU A 297 -4.04 -1.66 -1.89
CA LEU A 297 -3.59 -1.10 -0.62
C LEU A 297 -4.67 -1.23 0.45
N LEU A 298 -5.93 -0.92 0.13
CA LEU A 298 -7.06 -1.14 1.04
C LEU A 298 -7.20 -2.61 1.45
N SER A 299 -7.03 -3.54 0.50
CA SER A 299 -7.08 -4.98 0.78
C SER A 299 -5.98 -5.39 1.75
N ARG A 300 -4.76 -4.85 1.60
CA ARG A 300 -3.66 -5.09 2.55
C ARG A 300 -3.94 -4.55 3.94
N PHE A 301 -4.60 -3.40 4.04
CA PHE A 301 -5.08 -2.94 5.33
C PHE A 301 -6.03 -4.01 5.91
N GLN A 302 -7.04 -4.47 5.16
CA GLN A 302 -8.00 -5.48 5.63
C GLN A 302 -7.39 -6.84 6.03
N GLU A 303 -6.33 -7.31 5.34
CA GLU A 303 -5.70 -8.62 5.56
C GLU A 303 -5.09 -8.83 6.96
N GLY A 304 -4.83 -7.76 7.71
CA GLY A 304 -4.31 -7.87 9.08
C GLY A 304 -5.34 -8.49 10.03
N LYS A 305 -4.99 -9.61 10.68
CA LYS A 305 -5.81 -10.25 11.73
C LYS A 305 -6.09 -9.24 12.85
N ALA A 306 -7.37 -9.05 13.20
CA ALA A 306 -7.75 -8.24 14.34
C ALA A 306 -7.14 -8.82 15.63
N PHE A 307 -6.50 -7.96 16.43
CA PHE A 307 -5.97 -8.34 17.73
C PHE A 307 -7.12 -8.44 18.73
N ASP A 308 -7.19 -9.55 19.47
CA ASP A 308 -8.18 -9.74 20.54
C ASP A 308 -7.55 -9.42 21.90
N PRO A 309 -7.98 -8.35 22.61
CA PRO A 309 -7.42 -7.99 23.90
C PRO A 309 -7.84 -8.94 25.04
N LYS A 310 -8.85 -9.79 24.85
CA LYS A 310 -9.41 -10.61 25.92
C LYS A 310 -8.39 -11.51 26.61
N PRO A 311 -7.54 -12.29 25.91
CA PRO A 311 -6.62 -13.20 26.59
C PRO A 311 -5.61 -12.49 27.51
N ALA A 312 -5.07 -11.36 27.06
CA ALA A 312 -4.16 -10.54 27.85
C ALA A 312 -4.86 -9.96 29.10
N LEU A 313 -6.07 -9.42 28.92
CA LEU A 313 -6.87 -8.88 30.03
C LEU A 313 -7.34 -9.97 31.01
N GLU A 314 -7.64 -11.18 30.54
CA GLU A 314 -7.97 -12.32 31.42
C GLU A 314 -6.80 -12.69 32.32
N SER A 315 -5.59 -12.78 31.74
CA SER A 315 -4.37 -13.02 32.50
C SER A 315 -4.13 -11.95 33.57
N LEU A 316 -4.36 -10.68 33.22
CA LEU A 316 -4.23 -9.57 34.16
C LEU A 316 -5.30 -9.61 35.26
N ALA A 317 -6.55 -9.94 34.91
CA ALA A 317 -7.65 -10.08 35.87
C ALA A 317 -7.34 -11.15 36.93
N GLN A 318 -6.82 -12.31 36.49
CA GLN A 318 -6.42 -13.39 37.39
C GLN A 318 -5.25 -13.00 38.28
N ALA A 319 -4.23 -12.31 37.73
CA ALA A 319 -3.09 -11.84 38.49
C ALA A 319 -3.49 -10.78 39.54
N LEU A 320 -4.33 -9.79 39.17
CA LEU A 320 -4.87 -8.79 40.08
C LEU A 320 -5.73 -9.42 41.19
N ALA A 321 -6.52 -10.45 40.85
CA ALA A 321 -7.30 -11.18 41.82
C ALA A 321 -6.46 -12.02 42.81
N ALA A 322 -5.20 -12.31 42.49
CA ALA A 322 -4.27 -12.95 43.42
C ALA A 322 -3.44 -11.94 44.22
N ALA A 323 -3.31 -10.71 43.74
CA ALA A 323 -2.51 -9.66 44.35
C ALA A 323 -3.21 -9.01 45.57
N PRO A 324 -2.44 -8.38 46.49
CA PRO A 324 -2.97 -7.62 47.61
C PRO A 324 -3.49 -6.24 47.18
N THR A 325 -4.45 -6.22 46.25
CA THR A 325 -5.07 -5.01 45.71
C THR A 325 -6.27 -4.58 46.58
N PRO A 326 -6.48 -3.28 46.83
CA PRO A 326 -7.70 -2.77 47.44
C PRO A 326 -8.95 -3.26 46.70
N GLU A 327 -9.99 -3.62 47.45
CA GLU A 327 -11.22 -4.23 46.90
C GLU A 327 -11.97 -3.27 45.96
N GLU A 328 -11.97 -1.97 46.27
CA GLU A 328 -12.59 -0.93 45.43
C GLU A 328 -11.86 -0.77 44.08
N GLU A 329 -10.53 -0.76 44.10
CA GLU A 329 -9.70 -0.67 42.88
C GLU A 329 -9.89 -1.90 42.00
N LEU A 330 -9.88 -3.10 42.60
CA LEU A 330 -10.12 -4.34 41.88
C LEU A 330 -11.54 -4.38 41.29
N THR A 331 -12.55 -3.96 42.05
CA THR A 331 -13.94 -3.88 41.59
C THR A 331 -14.08 -2.93 40.39
N GLY A 332 -13.51 -1.73 40.49
CA GLY A 332 -13.52 -0.75 39.41
C GLY A 332 -12.80 -1.25 38.16
N TRP A 333 -11.66 -1.93 38.34
CA TRP A 333 -10.91 -2.52 37.23
C TRP A 333 -11.72 -3.64 36.55
N LEU A 334 -12.26 -4.59 37.32
CA LEU A 334 -13.03 -5.73 36.79
C LEU A 334 -14.31 -5.28 36.07
N SER A 335 -15.02 -4.26 36.59
CA SER A 335 -16.22 -3.72 35.93
C SER A 335 -15.90 -3.12 34.56
N ARG A 336 -14.80 -2.37 34.45
CA ARG A 336 -14.36 -1.76 33.19
C ARG A 336 -13.89 -2.82 32.19
N ALA A 337 -13.09 -3.78 32.65
CA ALA A 337 -12.63 -4.89 31.83
C ALA A 337 -13.79 -5.78 31.35
N ALA A 338 -14.76 -6.06 32.21
CA ALA A 338 -15.94 -6.86 31.84
C ALA A 338 -16.77 -6.18 30.74
N THR A 339 -16.97 -4.86 30.84
CA THR A 339 -17.68 -4.08 29.82
C THR A 339 -16.95 -4.14 28.46
N LEU A 340 -15.62 -3.99 28.46
CA LEU A 340 -14.81 -4.03 27.25
C LEU A 340 -14.81 -5.42 26.60
N CYS A 341 -14.65 -6.47 27.40
CA CYS A 341 -14.47 -7.84 26.93
C CYS A 341 -15.79 -8.60 26.69
N GLY A 342 -16.93 -8.02 27.08
CA GLY A 342 -18.22 -8.70 27.10
C GLY A 342 -18.29 -9.83 28.12
N TRP A 343 -17.57 -9.70 29.25
CA TRP A 343 -17.70 -10.61 30.38
C TRP A 343 -18.93 -10.25 31.21
N THR A 344 -19.42 -11.22 31.98
CA THR A 344 -20.53 -10.99 32.91
C THR A 344 -20.02 -10.98 34.34
N LEU A 345 -20.49 -9.99 35.12
CA LEU A 345 -20.19 -9.89 36.53
C LEU A 345 -20.92 -11.00 37.31
N ILE A 346 -20.25 -11.56 38.31
CA ILE A 346 -20.80 -12.50 39.27
C ILE A 346 -21.05 -11.73 40.56
N GLU A 347 -22.31 -11.36 40.78
CA GLU A 347 -22.77 -10.60 41.95
C GLU A 347 -23.73 -11.47 42.77
N PRO A 348 -23.21 -12.34 43.65
CA PRO A 348 -24.06 -13.23 44.43
C PRO A 348 -24.90 -12.44 45.43
N LYS A 349 -26.11 -12.90 45.67
CA LYS A 349 -27.04 -12.23 46.58
C LYS A 349 -26.76 -12.61 48.02
N ALA A 350 -27.11 -11.72 48.95
CA ALA A 350 -27.11 -12.07 50.36
C ALA A 350 -28.02 -13.30 50.60
N ASN A 351 -27.55 -14.22 51.45
CA ASN A 351 -28.12 -15.52 51.77
C ASN A 351 -28.04 -16.61 50.67
N GLU A 352 -27.36 -16.35 49.56
CA GLU A 352 -27.07 -17.38 48.54
C GLU A 352 -26.05 -18.40 49.08
N PRO A 353 -26.17 -19.71 48.81
CA PRO A 353 -25.21 -20.69 49.30
C PRO A 353 -23.80 -20.45 48.75
N VAL A 354 -22.79 -20.59 49.60
CA VAL A 354 -21.39 -20.44 49.17
C VAL A 354 -21.00 -21.62 48.28
N SER A 355 -20.58 -21.34 47.04
CA SER A 355 -20.07 -22.33 46.10
C SER A 355 -18.60 -22.07 45.80
N ALA A 356 -17.74 -23.03 46.11
CA ALA A 356 -16.29 -22.94 45.87
C ALA A 356 -15.91 -22.77 44.39
N GLY A 357 -16.83 -23.07 43.45
CA GLY A 357 -16.58 -22.89 42.02
C GLY A 357 -16.62 -21.43 41.57
N ILE A 358 -17.40 -20.58 42.24
CA ILE A 358 -17.67 -19.19 41.84
C ILE A 358 -17.35 -18.17 42.94
N HIS A 359 -17.17 -18.61 44.19
CA HIS A 359 -16.89 -17.76 45.34
C HIS A 359 -15.51 -18.03 45.93
N ASP A 360 -14.87 -16.97 46.39
CA ASP A 360 -13.68 -16.96 47.23
C ASP A 360 -14.04 -16.30 48.57
N ALA A 361 -14.22 -17.11 49.60
CA ALA A 361 -14.72 -16.65 50.89
C ALA A 361 -13.57 -16.20 51.80
N ARG A 362 -13.54 -14.91 52.15
CA ARG A 362 -12.57 -14.35 53.11
C ARG A 362 -12.86 -14.79 54.54
N GLU A 363 -14.13 -14.95 54.85
CA GLU A 363 -14.65 -15.42 56.13
C GLU A 363 -15.42 -16.72 55.90
N ALA A 364 -15.19 -17.72 56.73
CA ALA A 364 -15.84 -19.02 56.60
C ALA A 364 -17.34 -18.92 56.88
N GLY A 365 -18.16 -19.52 56.02
CA GLY A 365 -19.61 -19.53 56.18
C GLY A 365 -20.30 -20.38 55.12
N GLU A 366 -21.57 -20.70 55.37
CA GLU A 366 -22.40 -21.50 54.47
C GLU A 366 -23.16 -20.65 53.44
N VAL A 367 -23.41 -19.39 53.77
CA VAL A 367 -24.14 -18.44 52.92
C VAL A 367 -23.35 -17.15 52.71
N VAL A 368 -23.58 -16.50 51.57
CA VAL A 368 -23.03 -15.18 51.24
C VAL A 368 -23.68 -14.15 52.15
N GLN A 369 -22.91 -13.47 52.99
CA GLN A 369 -23.42 -12.37 53.81
C GLN A 369 -23.35 -11.04 53.05
N ARG A 370 -22.21 -10.80 52.39
CA ARG A 370 -21.96 -9.62 51.53
C ARG A 370 -20.93 -9.94 50.46
N VAL A 371 -21.01 -9.21 49.35
CA VAL A 371 -20.01 -9.22 48.28
C VAL A 371 -18.96 -8.15 48.57
N LEU A 372 -17.69 -8.53 48.53
CA LEU A 372 -16.55 -7.63 48.71
C LEU A 372 -16.02 -7.17 47.35
N VAL A 373 -15.84 -8.12 46.43
CA VAL A 373 -15.44 -7.86 45.05
C VAL A 373 -16.26 -8.78 44.14
N PRO A 374 -16.90 -8.26 43.08
CA PRO A 374 -17.62 -9.10 42.13
C PRO A 374 -16.66 -10.03 41.38
N GLY A 375 -17.14 -11.23 41.05
CA GLY A 375 -16.42 -12.13 40.15
C GLY A 375 -16.66 -11.76 38.69
N VAL A 376 -15.96 -12.40 37.77
CA VAL A 376 -16.20 -12.29 36.32
C VAL A 376 -16.17 -13.65 35.66
N LYS A 377 -17.08 -13.86 34.70
CA LYS A 377 -17.14 -15.05 33.86
C LYS A 377 -17.29 -14.69 32.39
N ARG A 378 -16.78 -15.56 31.52
CA ARG A 378 -16.93 -15.48 30.07
C ARG A 378 -18.39 -15.70 29.64
N GLY A 379 -18.69 -15.38 28.38
CA GLY A 379 -20.00 -15.64 27.78
C GLY A 379 -20.38 -17.13 27.69
N ASP A 380 -19.39 -18.03 27.69
CA ASP A 380 -19.61 -19.49 27.75
C ASP A 380 -19.90 -20.02 29.16
N GLY A 381 -19.91 -19.14 30.18
CA GLY A 381 -20.15 -19.48 31.58
C GLY A 381 -18.89 -19.86 32.38
N SER A 382 -17.72 -19.95 31.75
CA SER A 382 -16.46 -20.25 32.44
C SER A 382 -16.00 -19.08 33.32
N VAL A 383 -15.61 -19.37 34.56
CA VAL A 383 -15.20 -18.37 35.55
C VAL A 383 -13.76 -17.93 35.29
N ILE A 384 -13.54 -16.62 35.20
CA ILE A 384 -12.20 -16.02 35.08
C ILE A 384 -11.68 -15.66 36.47
N VAL A 385 -12.49 -14.94 37.24
CA VAL A 385 -12.21 -14.53 38.63
C VAL A 385 -13.43 -14.85 39.49
N ARG A 386 -13.21 -15.50 40.64
CA ARG A 386 -14.26 -15.80 41.61
C ARG A 386 -14.65 -14.54 42.38
N ALA A 387 -15.93 -14.43 42.73
CA ALA A 387 -16.41 -13.32 43.55
C ALA A 387 -15.83 -13.44 44.97
N ARG A 388 -15.19 -12.38 45.47
CA ARG A 388 -14.74 -12.33 46.86
C ARG A 388 -15.92 -11.96 47.74
N ILE A 389 -16.18 -12.77 48.76
CA ILE A 389 -17.34 -12.62 49.64
C ILE A 389 -16.93 -12.72 51.10
N ALA A 390 -17.75 -12.16 51.98
CA ALA A 390 -17.77 -12.55 53.38
C ALA A 390 -18.86 -13.61 53.58
N GLY A 391 -18.45 -14.80 54.05
CA GLY A 391 -19.37 -15.89 54.37
C GLY A 391 -19.93 -15.72 55.78
N GLY A 392 -21.21 -16.08 55.96
CA GLY A 392 -21.88 -16.10 57.25
C GLY A 392 -22.51 -17.46 57.55
N ALA A 393 -22.88 -17.66 58.82
CA ALA A 393 -23.74 -18.77 59.20
C ALA A 393 -25.14 -18.56 58.61
N ARG A 394 -25.80 -19.67 58.23
CA ARG A 394 -27.19 -19.61 57.79
C ARG A 394 -28.05 -19.18 58.97
N ALA A 395 -28.75 -18.06 58.87
CA ALA A 395 -29.71 -17.67 59.89
C ALA A 395 -30.82 -18.74 59.92
N ASN A 396 -30.92 -19.48 61.04
CA ASN A 396 -32.05 -20.36 61.30
C ASN A 396 -33.30 -19.48 61.41
N GLY A 397 -34.17 -19.55 60.39
CA GLY A 397 -35.54 -19.05 60.47
C GLY A 397 -36.42 -20.00 61.27
#